data_AF-A0A8H6E2T0-F1
#
_entry.id   AF-A0A8H6E2T0-F1
#
_cell.length_a   1.000
_cell.length_b   1.000
_cell.length_c   1.000
_cell.angle_alpha   90.00
_cell.angle_beta   90.00
_cell.angle_gamma   90.00
#
_symmetry.space_group_name_H-M   'P 1'
#
loop_
_entity.id
_entity.type
_entity.pdbx_description
1 polymer ?
#
loop_
_entity_poly.entity_id
_entity_poly.type
_entity_poly.pdbx_seq_one_letter_code
_entity_poly.pdbx_strand_id
1 'polypeptide(L)' 'MNLSKLALATIAAYASLGLAMPVNTNSTEVNQRSCWFICFVYEPICPRGWHKERQNDVCWTCCRNSDP' A
#
# COMPACT_ATOMS: atom_id res chain seq x y z
N MET A 1 15.08 9.32 51.70
CA MET A 1 13.94 9.29 50.76
C MET A 1 14.21 8.18 49.75
N ASN A 2 13.39 7.12 49.75
CA ASN A 2 13.67 5.86 49.06
C ASN A 2 13.34 5.93 47.55
N LEU A 3 14.38 5.79 46.71
CA LEU A 3 14.31 5.78 45.24
C LEU A 3 13.48 4.62 44.65
N SER A 4 13.21 3.58 45.44
CA SER A 4 12.57 2.33 45.00
C SER A 4 11.07 2.44 44.71
N LYS A 5 10.40 3.49 45.19
CA LYS A 5 8.94 3.68 44.96
C LYS A 5 8.61 4.34 43.62
N LEU A 6 9.59 4.95 42.95
CA LEU A 6 9.37 5.67 41.70
C LEU A 6 9.38 4.76 40.46
N ALA A 7 9.86 3.52 40.59
CA ALA A 7 10.02 2.61 39.44
C ALA A 7 8.74 1.86 39.02
N LEU A 8 7.67 1.88 39.83
CA LEU A 8 6.47 1.07 39.56
C LEU A 8 5.34 1.83 38.85
N ALA A 9 5.40 3.15 38.75
CA ALA A 9 4.30 3.95 38.20
C ALA A 9 4.38 4.20 36.69
N THR A 10 5.46 3.80 36.01
CA THR A 10 5.74 4.22 34.62
C THR A 10 5.35 3.20 33.55
N ILE A 11 4.99 1.96 33.90
CA ILE A 11 4.78 0.90 32.90
C ILE A 11 3.34 0.93 32.31
N ALA A 12 2.37 1.52 33.00
CA ALA A 12 0.98 1.56 32.52
C ALA A 12 0.74 2.56 31.38
N ALA A 13 1.65 3.50 31.12
CA ALA A 13 1.43 4.57 30.14
C ALA A 13 1.75 4.16 28.70
N TYR A 14 2.46 3.05 28.47
CA TYR A 14 2.98 2.70 27.15
C TYR A 14 2.14 1.66 26.39
N ALA A 15 1.09 1.10 27.00
CA ALA A 15 0.26 0.07 26.37
C ALA A 15 -0.80 0.61 25.38
N SER A 16 -0.98 1.92 25.28
CA SER A 16 -2.09 2.53 24.52
C SER A 16 -1.70 3.13 23.16
N LEU A 17 -0.48 2.93 22.67
CA LEU A 17 0.00 3.56 21.41
C LEU A 17 0.01 2.65 20.17
N GLY A 18 -0.46 1.40 20.27
CA GLY A 18 -0.78 0.57 19.09
C GLY A 18 -2.26 0.22 19.14
N LEU A 19 -3.08 0.27 18.10
CA LEU A 19 -2.85 0.30 16.66
C LEU A 19 -4.06 0.97 16.01
N ALA A 20 -4.11 2.29 15.95
CA ALA A 20 -4.87 2.97 14.90
C ALA A 20 -3.88 3.34 13.80
N MET A 21 -3.26 2.32 13.19
CA MET A 21 -2.61 2.53 11.89
C MET A 21 -3.73 2.97 10.95
N PRO A 22 -3.67 4.15 10.31
CA PRO A 22 -4.54 4.38 9.18
C PRO A 22 -4.21 3.27 8.18
N VAL A 23 -5.17 2.37 7.93
CA VAL A 23 -5.17 1.63 6.67
C VAL A 23 -5.13 2.71 5.62
N ASN A 24 -3.95 2.89 5.02
CA ASN A 24 -3.82 3.66 3.81
C ASN A 24 -4.51 2.81 2.73
N THR A 25 -5.85 2.80 2.75
CA THR A 25 -6.58 2.73 1.50
C THR A 25 -6.22 4.02 0.80
N ASN A 26 -5.03 4.03 0.18
CA ASN A 26 -4.82 4.79 -1.01
C ASN A 26 -5.71 4.12 -2.07
N SER A 27 -7.01 4.21 -1.87
CA SER A 27 -8.00 4.30 -2.91
C SER A 27 -7.76 5.66 -3.55
N THR A 28 -6.59 5.82 -4.18
CA THR A 28 -6.50 6.54 -5.45
C THR A 28 -7.72 6.09 -6.20
N GLU A 29 -8.55 7.06 -6.59
CA GLU A 29 -9.71 6.93 -7.45
C GLU A 29 -9.88 5.51 -8.00
N VAL A 30 -11.07 4.93 -7.83
CA VAL A 30 -11.53 3.88 -8.73
C VAL A 30 -11.71 4.51 -10.12
N ASN A 31 -10.65 5.02 -10.71
CA ASN A 31 -10.45 5.07 -12.13
C ASN A 31 -10.54 3.61 -12.52
N GLN A 32 -11.65 3.24 -13.14
CA GLN A 32 -12.00 1.86 -13.43
C GLN A 32 -11.00 1.30 -14.44
N ARG A 33 -9.77 1.01 -14.00
CA ARG A 33 -8.69 0.49 -14.80
C ARG A 33 -8.38 -0.89 -14.26
N SER A 34 -8.62 -1.88 -15.10
CA SER A 34 -8.27 -3.26 -14.81
C SER A 34 -6.84 -3.47 -15.27
N CYS A 35 -5.94 -3.76 -14.33
CA CYS A 35 -4.55 -4.10 -14.62
C CYS A 35 -4.28 -5.55 -14.25
N TRP A 36 -3.34 -6.18 -14.94
CA TRP A 36 -2.87 -7.51 -14.54
C TRP A 36 -2.05 -7.42 -13.26
N PHE A 37 -2.19 -8.41 -12.39
CA PHE A 37 -1.44 -8.54 -11.13
C PHE A 37 0.01 -9.04 -11.32
N ILE A 38 0.61 -8.73 -12.47
CA ILE A 38 1.97 -9.15 -12.83
C ILE A 38 2.85 -7.92 -13.08
N CYS A 39 4.14 -8.08 -12.79
CA CYS A 39 5.17 -7.06 -12.90
C CYS A 39 6.25 -7.60 -13.84
N PHE A 40 6.18 -7.21 -15.12
CA PHE A 40 7.13 -7.61 -16.15
C PHE A 40 8.39 -6.75 -16.08
N VAL A 41 9.55 -7.40 -16.06
CA VAL A 41 10.87 -6.72 -16.07
C VAL A 41 11.07 -5.94 -17.37
N TYR A 42 10.58 -6.49 -18.49
CA TYR A 42 10.66 -5.87 -19.81
C TYR A 42 9.28 -5.48 -20.32
N GLU A 43 9.26 -4.58 -21.29
CA GLU A 43 8.04 -4.06 -21.89
C GLU A 43 7.25 -5.18 -22.62
N PRO A 44 6.02 -5.51 -22.18
CA PRO A 44 5.27 -6.65 -22.69
C PRO A 44 4.48 -6.31 -23.96
N ILE A 45 4.15 -7.34 -24.74
CA ILE A 45 3.11 -7.25 -25.76
C ILE A 45 1.77 -7.51 -25.09
N CYS A 46 0.90 -6.49 -25.05
CA CYS A 46 -0.43 -6.63 -24.48
C CYS A 46 -1.46 -7.12 -25.54
N PRO A 47 -2.48 -7.90 -25.15
CA PRO A 47 -3.55 -8.31 -26.06
C PRO A 47 -4.36 -7.13 -26.61
N ARG A 48 -5.17 -7.36 -27.65
CA ARG A 48 -6.07 -6.32 -28.18
C ARG A 48 -6.99 -5.75 -27.08
N GLY A 49 -7.12 -4.42 -27.06
CA GLY A 49 -7.87 -3.69 -26.02
C GLY A 49 -7.15 -3.58 -24.68
N TRP A 50 -5.85 -3.91 -24.61
CA TRP A 50 -4.99 -3.64 -23.46
C TRP A 50 -3.83 -2.74 -23.90
N HIS A 51 -3.32 -1.93 -22.98
CA HIS A 51 -2.14 -1.09 -23.17
C HIS A 51 -1.09 -1.41 -22.10
N LYS A 52 0.17 -1.22 -22.45
CA LYS A 52 1.30 -1.33 -21.53
C LYS A 52 1.37 -0.09 -20.63
N GLU A 53 1.56 -0.29 -19.34
CA GLU A 53 1.69 0.77 -18.34
C GLU A 53 2.88 0.49 -17.43
N ARG A 54 3.61 1.55 -17.06
CA ARG A 54 4.79 1.44 -16.20
C ARG A 54 4.37 1.65 -14.74
N GLN A 55 4.62 0.65 -13.91
CA GLN A 55 4.31 0.67 -12.49
C GLN A 55 5.52 1.19 -11.69
N ASN A 56 5.35 2.37 -11.09
CA ASN A 56 6.32 3.02 -10.20
C ASN A 56 7.76 3.07 -10.78
N ASP A 57 7.89 3.19 -12.10
CA ASP A 57 9.16 3.12 -12.84
C ASP A 57 9.96 1.80 -12.72
N VAL A 58 9.49 0.83 -11.94
CA VAL A 58 10.17 -0.43 -11.62
C VAL A 58 9.88 -1.52 -12.65
N CYS A 59 8.63 -1.63 -13.10
CA CYS A 59 8.23 -2.68 -14.02
C CYS A 59 7.06 -2.29 -14.91
N TRP A 60 6.67 -3.20 -15.80
CA TRP A 60 5.57 -3.04 -16.73
C TRP A 60 4.41 -3.96 -16.38
N THR A 61 3.20 -3.54 -16.73
CA THR A 61 2.01 -4.39 -16.71
C THR A 61 1.11 -4.07 -17.91
N CYS A 62 0.10 -4.90 -18.14
CA CYS A 62 -0.96 -4.61 -19.09
C CYS A 62 -2.20 -4.13 -18.34
N CYS A 63 -2.72 -2.98 -18.74
CA CYS A 63 -3.92 -2.37 -18.21
C CYS A 63 -4.97 -2.16 -19.30
N ARG A 64 -6.22 -2.06 -18.90
CA ARG A 64 -7.38 -1.75 -19.74
C ARG A 64 -8.24 -0.75 -18.99
N ASN A 65 -8.64 0.31 -19.68
CA ASN A 65 -9.69 1.19 -19.19
C ASN A 65 -11.00 0.42 -19.29
N SER A 66 -11.80 0.41 -18.24
CA SER A 66 -13.20 0.04 -18.38
C SER A 66 -13.81 1.00 -19.40
N ASP A 67 -14.35 0.46 -20.48
CA ASP A 67 -15.21 1.22 -21.37
C ASP A 67 -16.37 1.82 -20.52
N PRO A 68 -16.83 3.04 -20.82
CA PRO A 68 -17.96 3.65 -20.11
C PRO A 68 -19.26 2.83 -20.24
#